data_AF-A0A8T5TQG9-F1
#
_entry.id   AF-A0A8T5TQG9-F1
#
_cell.length_a   1.000
_cell.length_b   1.000
_cell.length_c   1.000
_cell.angle_alpha   90.00
_cell.angle_beta   90.00
_cell.angle_gamma   90.00
#
_symmetry.space_group_name_H-M   'P 1'
#
loop_
_entity.id
_entity.type
_entity.pdbx_description
1 polymer ?
#
loop_
_entity_poly.entity_id
_entity_poly.type
_entity_poly.pdbx_seq_one_letter_code
_entity_poly.pdbx_strand_id
1 'polypeptide(L)'
;MSKYKKKIQKDTSSYETDIRLERSIEYMGWFYLLAVVGLLSVWLIFDAILDVSFIDLQPNVYTFTFIAFTGTASAFSFALGWNIKNNREKKKQLVYDWLIAQFMLCIFAIFVLAIYQW
;
A
#
# COMPACT_ATOMS: atom_id res chain seq x y z
N MET A 1 3.13 29.19 47.92
CA MET A 1 3.43 29.06 46.48
C MET A 1 2.81 27.76 45.96
N SER A 2 1.60 27.84 45.40
CA SER A 2 0.89 26.67 44.87
C SER A 2 1.45 26.30 43.50
N LYS A 3 2.21 25.21 43.43
CA LYS A 3 2.61 24.57 42.18
C LYS A 3 1.39 23.84 41.61
N TYR A 4 0.50 24.59 40.95
CA TYR A 4 -0.55 24.01 40.12
C TYR A 4 0.11 23.23 38.97
N LYS A 5 0.17 21.90 39.11
CA LYS A 5 0.48 20.97 38.01
C LYS A 5 -0.52 21.23 36.90
N LYS A 6 -0.10 21.89 35.82
CA LYS A 6 -0.82 21.91 34.54
C LYS A 6 -1.08 20.46 34.15
N LYS A 7 -2.33 20.00 34.24
CA LYS A 7 -2.76 18.80 33.54
C LYS A 7 -2.51 19.10 32.06
N ILE A 8 -1.54 18.40 31.49
CA ILE A 8 -1.30 18.36 30.06
C ILE A 8 -2.61 17.84 29.46
N GLN A 9 -3.43 18.76 28.95
CA GLN A 9 -4.60 18.46 28.15
C GLN A 9 -4.08 17.68 26.95
N LYS A 10 -4.29 16.36 26.93
CA LYS A 10 -4.02 15.55 25.75
C LYS A 10 -4.86 16.14 24.63
N ASP A 11 -4.16 16.64 23.62
CA ASP A 11 -4.70 17.42 22.52
C ASP A 11 -5.66 16.54 21.70
N THR A 12 -6.96 16.67 21.98
CA THR A 12 -8.03 15.89 21.31
C THR A 12 -8.03 16.10 19.79
N SER A 13 -7.53 17.26 19.34
CA SER A 13 -7.39 17.61 17.92
C SER A 13 -6.36 16.73 17.19
N SER A 14 -5.28 16.32 17.88
CA SER A 14 -4.26 15.42 17.35
C SER A 14 -4.78 13.99 17.21
N TYR A 15 -5.80 13.60 17.98
CA TYR A 15 -6.36 12.25 17.96
C TYR A 15 -7.28 12.03 16.76
N GLU A 16 -8.11 13.02 16.40
CA GLU A 16 -8.96 12.96 15.20
C GLU A 16 -8.15 12.97 13.91
N THR A 17 -7.09 13.79 13.86
CA THR A 17 -6.17 13.82 12.72
C THR A 17 -5.44 12.50 12.55
N ASP A 18 -5.07 11.83 13.65
CA ASP A 18 -4.43 10.50 13.60
C ASP A 18 -5.38 9.41 13.11
N ILE A 19 -6.63 9.41 13.56
CA ILE A 19 -7.65 8.48 13.07
C ILE A 19 -7.93 8.70 11.58
N ARG A 20 -7.96 9.96 11.13
CA ARG A 20 -8.17 10.28 9.71
C ARG A 20 -7.00 9.75 8.87
N LEU A 21 -5.77 9.91 9.35
CA LEU A 21 -4.57 9.41 8.69
C LEU A 21 -4.53 7.87 8.61
N GLU A 22 -4.83 7.18 9.73
CA GLU A 22 -4.94 5.73 9.79
C GLU A 22 -5.96 5.21 8.78
N ARG A 23 -7.16 5.82 8.76
CA ARG A 23 -8.24 5.44 7.85
C ARG A 23 -7.87 5.72 6.38
N SER A 24 -7.19 6.83 6.09
CA SER A 24 -6.69 7.12 4.73
C SER A 24 -5.66 6.09 4.23
N ILE A 25 -4.76 5.63 5.11
CA ILE A 25 -3.77 4.60 4.76
C ILE A 25 -4.45 3.25 4.50
N GLU A 26 -5.41 2.86 5.34
CA GLU A 26 -6.22 1.66 5.11
C GLU A 26 -7.00 1.75 3.79
N TYR A 27 -7.61 2.89 3.48
CA TYR A 27 -8.30 3.09 2.19
C TYR A 27 -7.36 2.96 1.00
N MET A 28 -6.13 3.49 1.10
CA MET A 28 -5.12 3.30 0.05
C MET A 28 -4.77 1.82 -0.13
N GLY A 29 -4.55 1.08 0.98
CA GLY A 29 -4.29 -0.35 0.93
C GLY A 29 -5.42 -1.15 0.26
N TRP A 30 -6.67 -0.83 0.59
CA TRP A 30 -7.86 -1.41 -0.03
C TRP A 30 -8.00 -1.05 -1.52
N PHE A 31 -7.69 0.18 -1.91
CA PHE A 31 -7.72 0.58 -3.31
C PHE A 31 -6.73 -0.22 -4.16
N TYR A 32 -5.50 -0.39 -3.67
CA TYR A 32 -4.51 -1.24 -4.33
C TYR A 32 -4.94 -2.71 -4.38
N LEU A 33 -5.55 -3.22 -3.31
CA LEU A 33 -6.04 -4.60 -3.26
C LEU A 33 -7.18 -4.82 -4.27
N LEU A 34 -8.14 -3.90 -4.32
CA LEU A 34 -9.23 -3.94 -5.31
C LEU A 34 -8.71 -3.85 -6.75
N ALA A 35 -7.65 -3.08 -7.00
CA ALA A 35 -7.02 -3.03 -8.32
C ALA A 35 -6.42 -4.39 -8.72
N VAL A 36 -5.73 -5.08 -7.79
CA VAL A 36 -5.18 -6.43 -8.03
C VAL A 36 -6.30 -7.44 -8.25
N VAL A 37 -7.29 -7.46 -7.37
CA VAL A 37 -8.43 -8.39 -7.46
C VAL A 37 -9.24 -8.13 -8.73
N GLY A 38 -9.46 -6.87 -9.09
CA GLY A 38 -10.14 -6.50 -10.33
C GLY A 38 -9.38 -6.99 -11.56
N LEU A 39 -8.06 -6.82 -11.61
CA LEU A 39 -7.25 -7.31 -12.71
C LEU A 39 -7.28 -8.84 -12.82
N LEU A 40 -7.11 -9.55 -11.70
CA LEU A 40 -7.18 -11.02 -11.67
C LEU A 40 -8.58 -11.53 -12.05
N SER A 41 -9.63 -10.83 -11.62
CA SER A 41 -11.02 -11.19 -11.91
C SER A 41 -11.35 -10.99 -13.40
N VAL A 42 -10.89 -9.88 -14.00
CA VAL A 42 -11.01 -9.67 -15.45
C VAL A 42 -10.25 -10.76 -16.19
N TRP A 43 -9.04 -11.10 -15.75
CA TRP A 43 -8.24 -12.17 -16.37
C TRP A 43 -8.99 -13.51 -16.35
N LEU A 44 -9.56 -13.88 -15.20
CA LEU A 44 -10.31 -15.13 -15.01
C LEU A 44 -11.63 -15.15 -15.79
N ILE A 45 -12.33 -14.02 -15.87
CA ILE A 45 -13.57 -13.90 -16.66
C ILE A 45 -13.27 -14.01 -18.16
N PHE A 46 -12.18 -13.38 -18.63
CA PHE A 46 -11.75 -13.50 -20.02
C PHE A 46 -11.34 -14.95 -20.34
N ASP A 47 -10.60 -15.62 -19.47
CA ASP A 47 -10.23 -17.03 -19.62
C ASP A 47 -11.47 -17.96 -19.64
N ALA A 48 -12.45 -17.72 -18.76
CA ALA A 48 -13.64 -18.57 -18.64
C ALA A 48 -14.72 -18.33 -19.71
N ILE A 49 -14.86 -17.10 -20.22
CA ILE A 49 -15.89 -16.73 -21.22
C ILE A 49 -15.36 -16.90 -22.64
N LEU A 50 -14.08 -16.57 -22.87
CA LEU A 50 -13.45 -16.62 -24.18
C LEU A 50 -12.42 -17.76 -24.17
N ASP A 51 -12.89 -19.00 -24.19
CA ASP A 51 -12.11 -20.23 -24.54
C ASP A 51 -11.58 -20.12 -25.99
N VAL A 52 -10.84 -19.06 -26.25
CA VAL A 52 -10.50 -18.47 -27.53
C VAL A 52 -9.00 -18.47 -27.53
N SER A 53 -8.48 -19.55 -28.11
CA SER A 53 -7.09 -19.81 -28.50
C SER A 53 -6.51 -18.76 -29.47
N PHE A 54 -7.09 -17.56 -29.54
CA PHE A 54 -6.77 -16.47 -30.45
C PHE A 54 -6.31 -15.19 -29.74
N ILE A 55 -6.59 -15.05 -28.44
CA ILE A 55 -5.99 -14.00 -27.61
C ILE A 55 -5.01 -14.73 -26.70
N ASP A 56 -3.78 -14.86 -27.17
CA ASP A 56 -2.68 -15.34 -26.34
C ASP A 56 -2.44 -14.26 -25.26
N LEU A 57 -3.21 -14.35 -24.16
CA LEU A 57 -2.98 -13.63 -22.90
C LEU A 57 -1.72 -14.23 -22.27
N GLN A 58 -0.62 -14.22 -23.01
CA GLN A 58 0.68 -14.55 -22.45
C GLN A 58 0.89 -13.65 -21.24
N PRO A 59 1.39 -14.20 -20.12
CA PRO A 59 1.79 -13.42 -18.97
C PRO A 59 2.87 -12.44 -19.42
N ASN A 60 2.42 -11.25 -19.81
CA ASN A 60 3.29 -10.19 -20.25
C ASN A 60 3.99 -9.63 -19.02
N VAL A 61 5.27 -9.30 -19.15
CA VAL A 61 6.14 -8.77 -18.11
C VAL A 61 5.49 -7.58 -17.40
N TYR A 62 4.75 -6.77 -18.16
CA TYR A 62 4.00 -5.63 -17.64
C TYR A 62 2.88 -6.03 -16.67
N THR A 63 2.15 -7.11 -16.97
CA THR A 63 1.07 -7.62 -16.11
C THR A 63 1.64 -8.19 -14.82
N PHE A 64 2.72 -8.98 -14.91
CA PHE A 64 3.42 -9.49 -13.74
C PHE A 64 3.97 -8.37 -12.85
N THR A 65 4.61 -7.38 -13.46
CA THR A 65 5.17 -6.24 -12.74
C THR A 65 4.08 -5.39 -12.09
N PHE A 66 2.95 -5.20 -12.79
CA PHE A 66 1.80 -4.51 -12.22
C PHE A 66 1.27 -5.24 -10.98
N ILE A 67 1.07 -6.56 -11.05
CA ILE A 67 0.58 -7.36 -9.91
C ILE A 67 1.58 -7.32 -8.75
N ALA A 68 2.87 -7.51 -9.03
CA ALA A 68 3.91 -7.46 -8.01
C ALA A 68 3.99 -6.08 -7.34
N PHE A 69 3.92 -5.00 -8.12
CA PHE A 69 3.99 -3.63 -7.60
C PHE A 69 2.73 -3.24 -6.81
N THR A 70 1.54 -3.48 -7.37
CA THR A 70 0.27 -3.13 -6.68
C THR A 70 0.00 -4.03 -5.49
N GLY A 71 0.36 -5.31 -5.55
CA GLY A 71 0.27 -6.25 -4.43
C GLY A 71 1.21 -5.88 -3.28
N THR A 72 2.48 -5.58 -3.58
CA THR A 72 3.44 -5.13 -2.56
C THR A 72 3.04 -3.78 -1.96
N ALA A 73 2.63 -2.81 -2.78
CA ALA A 73 2.13 -1.51 -2.30
C ALA A 73 0.92 -1.64 -1.38
N SER A 74 -0.01 -2.55 -1.69
CA SER A 74 -1.14 -2.88 -0.82
C SER A 74 -0.66 -3.45 0.53
N ALA A 75 0.22 -4.45 0.50
CA ALA A 75 0.75 -5.08 1.70
C ALA A 75 1.51 -4.08 2.60
N PHE A 76 2.33 -3.20 2.03
CA PHE A 76 3.03 -2.15 2.76
C PHE A 76 2.06 -1.14 3.38
N SER A 77 0.98 -0.79 2.68
CA SER A 77 -0.05 0.14 3.20
C SER A 77 -0.81 -0.47 4.39
N PHE A 78 -1.18 -1.75 4.32
CA PHE A 78 -1.80 -2.45 5.45
C PHE A 78 -0.84 -2.63 6.63
N ALA A 79 0.43 -2.97 6.38
CA ALA A 79 1.45 -3.07 7.41
C ALA A 79 1.69 -1.72 8.11
N LEU A 80 1.67 -0.61 7.35
CA LEU A 80 1.76 0.74 7.89
C LEU A 80 0.55 1.07 8.78
N GLY A 81 -0.67 0.79 8.32
CA GLY A 81 -1.89 0.98 9.11
C GLY A 81 -1.84 0.22 10.43
N TRP A 82 -1.47 -1.07 10.40
CA TRP A 82 -1.32 -1.90 11.60
C TRP A 82 -0.25 -1.36 12.57
N ASN A 83 0.92 -0.97 12.06
CA ASN A 83 1.99 -0.44 12.89
C ASN A 83 1.67 0.92 13.51
N ILE A 84 0.99 1.80 12.78
CA ILE A 84 0.53 3.10 13.31
C ILE A 84 -0.52 2.87 14.41
N LYS A 85 -1.43 1.92 14.22
CA LYS A 85 -2.44 1.55 15.22
C LYS A 85 -1.80 1.09 16.53
N ASN A 86 -0.72 0.30 16.45
CA ASN A 86 -0.03 -0.25 17.62
C ASN A 86 0.97 0.72 18.26
N ASN A 87 1.54 1.66 17.50
CA ASN A 87 2.57 2.61 17.95
C ASN A 87 2.31 4.05 17.47
N ARG A 88 1.20 4.65 17.92
CA ARG A 88 0.76 6.01 17.53
C ARG A 88 1.79 7.11 17.83
N GLU A 89 2.61 6.94 18.87
CA GLU A 89 3.63 7.91 19.25
C GLU A 89 4.77 8.03 18.21
N LYS A 90 5.02 6.97 17.43
CA LYS A 90 6.08 6.92 16.39
C LYS A 90 5.54 7.07 14.97
N LYS A 91 4.29 7.53 14.80
CA LYS A 91 3.61 7.65 13.49
C LYS A 91 4.47 8.30 12.40
N LYS A 92 5.16 9.41 12.71
CA LYS A 92 5.98 10.14 11.73
C LYS A 92 7.14 9.28 11.22
N GLN A 93 7.82 8.59 12.12
CA GLN A 93 8.94 7.72 11.77
C GLN A 93 8.45 6.55 10.91
N LEU A 94 7.34 5.92 11.28
CA LEU A 94 6.73 4.83 10.51
C LEU A 94 6.35 5.25 9.09
N VAL A 95 5.82 6.46 8.91
CA VAL A 95 5.49 7.00 7.57
C VAL A 95 6.74 7.24 6.73
N TYR A 96 7.83 7.77 7.32
CA TYR A 96 9.10 7.93 6.60
C TYR A 96 9.73 6.59 6.23
N ASP A 97 9.74 5.63 7.16
CA ASP A 97 10.26 4.28 6.90
C ASP A 97 9.46 3.59 5.78
N TRP A 98 8.13 3.76 5.76
CA TRP A 98 7.28 3.28 4.67
C TRP A 98 7.58 3.96 3.34
N LEU A 99 7.75 5.29 3.32
CA LEU A 99 8.07 6.03 2.10
C LEU A 99 9.41 5.56 1.51
N ILE A 100 10.42 5.34 2.36
CA ILE A 100 11.73 4.84 1.96
C ILE A 100 11.63 3.40 1.44
N ALA A 101 10.88 2.53 2.13
CA ALA A 101 10.66 1.15 1.68
C ALA A 101 9.96 1.09 0.32
N GLN A 102 8.91 1.88 0.12
CA GLN A 102 8.18 1.97 -1.14
C GLN A 102 9.10 2.50 -2.26
N PHE A 103 9.92 3.50 -1.96
CA PHE A 103 10.87 4.07 -2.91
C PHE A 103 11.96 3.06 -3.32
N MET A 104 12.55 2.33 -2.36
CA MET A 104 13.53 1.28 -2.65
C MET A 104 12.92 0.16 -3.49
N LEU A 105 11.70 -0.25 -3.19
CA LEU A 105 11.00 -1.27 -3.97
C LEU A 105 10.74 -0.80 -5.40
N CYS A 106 10.33 0.46 -5.57
CA CYS A 106 10.10 1.04 -6.89
C CYS A 106 11.39 1.08 -7.73
N ILE A 107 12.51 1.52 -7.13
CA ILE A 107 13.83 1.49 -7.78
C ILE A 107 14.22 0.06 -8.15
N PHE A 108 14.07 -0.89 -7.23
CA PHE A 108 14.37 -2.29 -7.49
C PHE A 108 13.54 -2.85 -8.65
N ALA A 109 12.23 -2.57 -8.68
CA ALA A 109 11.35 -3.00 -9.76
C ALA A 109 11.77 -2.41 -11.12
N ILE A 110 12.17 -1.13 -11.17
CA ILE A 110 12.69 -0.50 -12.40
C ILE A 110 13.98 -1.19 -12.86
N PHE A 111 14.91 -1.49 -11.95
CA PHE A 111 16.14 -2.20 -12.30
C PHE A 111 15.87 -3.62 -12.80
N VAL A 112 14.97 -4.37 -12.15
CA VAL A 112 14.60 -5.72 -12.58
C VAL A 112 13.94 -5.68 -13.97
N LEU A 113 13.05 -4.73 -14.22
CA LEU A 113 12.44 -4.51 -15.54
C LEU A 113 13.49 -4.16 -16.60
N ALA A 114 14.43 -3.27 -16.28
CA ALA A 114 15.47 -2.86 -17.21
C ALA A 114 16.40 -4.02 -17.58
N ILE A 115 16.74 -4.90 -16.62
CA ILE A 115 17.53 -6.11 -16.87
C ILE A 115 16.73 -7.12 -17.71
N TYR A 116 15.44 -7.29 -17.45
CA TYR A 116 14.61 -8.21 -18.23
C TYR A 116 14.42 -7.75 -19.69
N GLN A 117 14.41 -6.44 -19.94
CA GLN A 117 14.26 -5.87 -21.28
C GLN A 117 15.55 -5.86 -22.12
N TRP A 118 16.71 -6.17 -21.54
CA TRP A 118 18.01 -6.22 -22.22
C TRP A 118 18.37 -7.65 -22.65
#